data_AF-A0A971EKR1-F1
#
_entry.id   AF-A0A971EKR1-F1
#
_cell.length_a   1.000
_cell.length_b   1.000
_cell.length_c   1.000
_cell.angle_alpha   90.00
_cell.angle_beta   90.00
_cell.angle_gamma   90.00
#
_symmetry.space_group_name_H-M   'P 1'
#
loop_
_entity.id
_entity.type
_entity.pdbx_description
1 polymer ?
#
loop_
_entity_poly.entity_id
_entity_poly.type
_entity_poly.pdbx_seq_one_letter_code
_entity_poly.pdbx_strand_id
1 'polypeptide(L)' 'MLFIKLAQYLSQVHRLKVVKDPEEVNQLFLKRVNRRVNNDATISPAGRLFEVSPAFTGQRIEVAMNRVIWMRY' A
#
# COMPACT_ATOMS: atom_id res chain seq x y z
N MET A 1 -27.65 -10.38 18.50
CA MET A 1 -26.24 -10.19 18.06
C MET A 1 -26.07 -9.21 16.90
N LEU A 2 -26.97 -9.18 15.90
CA LEU A 2 -26.91 -8.24 14.76
C LEU A 2 -27.01 -6.75 15.14
N PHE A 3 -27.89 -6.41 16.10
CA PHE A 3 -28.10 -5.04 16.58
C PHE A 3 -26.84 -4.39 17.18
N ILE A 4 -25.98 -5.18 17.82
CA ILE A 4 -24.75 -4.69 18.45
C ILE A 4 -23.73 -4.25 17.39
N LYS A 5 -23.66 -4.95 16.24
CA LYS A 5 -22.77 -4.59 15.13
C LYS A 5 -23.19 -3.27 14.46
N LEU A 6 -24.50 -3.06 14.30
CA LEU A 6 -25.02 -1.82 13.71
C LEU A 6 -24.79 -0.62 14.63
N ALA A 7 -25.06 -0.76 15.94
CA ALA A 7 -24.80 0.30 16.91
C ALA A 7 -23.32 0.69 16.96
N GLN A 8 -22.41 -0.30 16.91
CA GLN A 8 -20.97 -0.05 16.84
C GLN A 8 -20.58 0.68 15.55
N TYR A 9 -21.09 0.27 14.39
CA TYR A 9 -20.86 0.97 13.12
C TYR A 9 -21.30 2.44 13.21
N LEU A 10 -22.55 2.68 13.60
CA LEU A 10 -23.11 4.03 13.72
C LEU A 10 -22.34 4.91 14.71
N SER A 11 -21.85 4.32 15.81
CA SER A 11 -21.01 5.04 16.77
C SER A 11 -19.69 5.53 16.18
N GLN A 12 -19.21 4.95 15.07
CA GLN A 12 -17.93 5.26 14.43
C GLN A 12 -18.07 5.99 13.09
N VAL A 13 -19.30 6.16 12.56
CA VAL A 13 -19.54 6.82 11.27
C VAL A 13 -18.93 8.23 11.22
N HIS A 14 -18.94 8.96 12.34
CA HIS A 14 -18.32 10.28 12.45
C HIS A 14 -16.79 10.30 12.23
N ARG A 15 -16.13 9.14 12.25
CA ARG A 15 -14.68 8.98 11.99
C ARG A 15 -14.37 8.57 10.56
N LEU A 16 -15.40 8.24 9.77
CA LEU A 16 -15.22 7.88 8.37
C LEU A 16 -14.78 9.12 7.59
N LYS A 17 -13.70 8.98 6.82
CA LYS A 17 -13.26 9.98 5.87
C LYS A 17 -13.70 9.53 4.48
N VAL A 18 -14.42 10.40 3.79
CA VAL A 18 -14.81 10.17 2.40
C VAL A 18 -13.73 10.76 1.51
N VAL A 19 -13.29 9.98 0.53
CA VAL A 19 -12.31 10.38 -0.47
C VAL A 19 -13.02 10.50 -1.82
N LYS A 20 -12.67 11.52 -2.60
CA LYS A 20 -13.35 11.81 -3.87
C LYS A 20 -12.83 10.92 -4.99
N ASP A 21 -11.54 10.63 -4.97
CA ASP A 21 -10.89 9.73 -5.92
C ASP A 21 -10.71 8.34 -5.28
N PRO A 22 -11.25 7.27 -5.88
CA PRO A 22 -11.01 5.90 -5.45
C PRO A 22 -9.51 5.55 -5.39
N GLU A 23 -8.67 6.17 -6.20
CA GLU A 23 -7.23 5.87 -6.21
C GLU A 23 -6.51 6.40 -4.95
N GLU A 24 -7.01 7.47 -4.34
CA GLU A 24 -6.49 7.95 -3.05
C GLU A 24 -6.70 6.90 -1.95
N VAL A 25 -7.81 6.14 -1.99
CA VAL A 25 -8.05 5.03 -1.07
C VAL A 25 -7.00 3.94 -1.28
N ASN A 26 -6.73 3.57 -2.54
CA ASN A 26 -5.75 2.53 -2.87
C ASN A 26 -4.36 2.88 -2.32
N GLN A 27 -3.95 4.14 -2.43
CA GLN A 27 -2.66 4.61 -1.92
C GLN A 27 -2.50 4.45 -0.40
N LEU A 28 -3.58 4.58 0.37
CA LEU A 28 -3.56 4.41 1.83
C LEU A 28 -3.28 2.97 2.27
N PHE A 29 -3.61 1.99 1.42
CA PHE A 29 -3.46 0.57 1.72
C PHE A 29 -2.24 -0.09 1.06
N LEU A 30 -1.40 0.68 0.38
CA LEU A 30 -0.16 0.16 -0.20
C LEU A 30 0.79 -0.34 0.90
N LYS A 31 1.29 -1.56 0.74
CA LYS A 31 2.29 -2.11 1.64
C LYS A 31 3.63 -1.43 1.37
N ARG A 32 4.19 -0.80 2.40
CA ARG A 32 5.50 -0.17 2.31
C ARG A 32 6.61 -1.12 2.75
N VAL A 33 7.65 -1.24 1.95
CA VAL A 33 8.82 -2.06 2.25
C VAL A 33 10.10 -1.30 1.97
N ASN A 34 11.05 -1.34 2.91
CA ASN A 34 12.36 -0.74 2.72
C ASN A 34 13.32 -1.74 2.06
N ARG A 35 13.87 -1.38 0.90
CA ARG A 35 14.85 -2.21 0.18
C ARG A 35 16.08 -1.40 -0.21
N ARG A 36 17.23 -2.05 -0.16
CA ARG A 36 18.48 -1.49 -0.68
C ARG A 36 18.48 -1.70 -2.19
N VAL A 37 18.88 -0.67 -2.92
CA VAL A 37 19.11 -0.74 -4.36
C VAL A 37 20.44 -1.43 -4.60
N ASN A 38 20.42 -2.44 -5.46
CA ASN A 38 21.59 -3.20 -5.89
C ASN A 38 22.52 -2.32 -6.75
N ASN A 39 23.76 -2.77 -6.95
CA ASN A 39 24.75 -2.03 -7.73
C ASN A 39 24.38 -1.89 -9.22
N ASP A 40 23.55 -2.80 -9.73
CA ASP A 40 23.00 -2.80 -11.09
C ASP A 40 21.70 -1.98 -11.21
N ALA A 41 21.42 -1.11 -10.23
CA ALA A 41 20.21 -0.29 -10.17
C ALA A 41 18.90 -1.11 -10.18
N THR A 42 18.91 -2.28 -9.53
CA THR A 42 17.70 -3.10 -9.36
C THR A 42 17.26 -3.24 -7.91
N ILE A 43 15.99 -3.60 -7.71
CA ILE A 43 15.43 -4.03 -6.42
C ILE A 43 14.61 -5.30 -6.61
N SER A 44 14.58 -6.19 -5.60
CA SER A 44 13.79 -7.43 -5.65
C SER A 44 12.76 -7.57 -4.53
N PRO A 45 11.82 -6.62 -4.36
CA PRO A 45 10.80 -6.74 -3.34
C PRO A 45 9.81 -7.88 -3.65
N ALA A 46 9.51 -8.69 -2.64
CA ALA A 46 8.57 -9.83 -2.73
C ALA A 46 8.90 -10.84 -3.87
N GLY A 47 10.18 -11.00 -4.22
CA GLY A 47 10.63 -11.99 -5.20
C GLY A 47 10.46 -11.58 -6.66
N ARG A 48 10.09 -10.32 -6.94
CA ARG A 48 10.03 -9.75 -8.30
C ARG A 48 11.11 -8.69 -8.47
N LEU A 49 11.81 -8.73 -9.59
CA LEU A 49 12.86 -7.77 -9.95
C LEU A 49 12.24 -6.53 -10.60
N PHE A 50 12.70 -5.36 -10.20
CA PHE A 50 12.35 -4.08 -10.81
C PHE A 50 13.62 -3.26 -11.02
N GLU A 51 13.68 -2.57 -12.15
CA GLU A 51 14.68 -1.53 -12.42
C GLU A 51 14.28 -0.25 -11.69
N VAL A 52 15.28 0.44 -11.16
CA VAL A 52 15.12 1.76 -10.53
C VAL A 52 16.14 2.73 -11.11
N SER A 53 15.96 4.02 -10.85
CA SER A 53 16.94 5.02 -11.28
C SER A 53 18.32 4.72 -10.67
N PRO A 54 19.41 4.72 -11.48
CA PRO A 54 20.77 4.55 -10.98
C PRO A 54 21.19 5.58 -9.93
N ALA A 55 20.49 6.71 -9.84
CA ALA A 55 20.69 7.72 -8.80
C ALA A 55 20.49 7.16 -7.38
N PHE A 56 19.72 6.08 -7.22
CA PHE A 56 19.44 5.45 -5.93
C PHE A 56 20.36 4.27 -5.63
N THR A 57 21.32 3.94 -6.50
CA THR A 57 22.23 2.80 -6.31
C THR A 57 22.93 2.82 -4.95
N GLY A 58 22.88 1.70 -4.24
CA GLY A 58 23.45 1.55 -2.91
C GLY A 58 22.62 2.14 -1.77
N GLN A 59 21.61 2.97 -2.07
CA GLN A 59 20.73 3.61 -1.08
C GLN A 59 19.60 2.67 -0.64
N ARG A 60 18.98 2.97 0.51
CA ARG A 60 17.74 2.31 0.96
C ARG A 60 16.56 3.19 0.59
N ILE A 61 15.64 2.65 -0.19
CA ILE A 61 14.43 3.35 -0.62
C ILE A 61 13.19 2.66 -0.04
N GLU A 62 12.15 3.45 0.20
CA GLU A 62 10.83 2.95 0.55
C GLU A 62 10.05 2.65 -0.74
N VAL A 63 9.54 1.43 -0.85
CA VAL A 63 8.77 0.97 -2.00
C VAL A 63 7.35 0.71 -1.52
N ALA A 64 6.39 1.47 -2.06
CA ALA A 64 4.97 1.23 -1.86
C ALA A 64 4.48 0.23 -2.91
N MET A 65 3.98 -0.91 -2.46
CA MET A 65 3.55 -2.00 -3.34
C MET A 65 2.11 -2.35 -3.04
N ASN A 66 1.31 -2.50 -4.10
CA ASN A 66 0.01 -3.12 -3.94
C ASN A 66 0.22 -4.63 -3.80
N ARG A 67 -0.17 -5.20 -2.65
CA ARG A 67 -0.14 -6.65 -2.42
C ARG A 67 -1.53 -7.23 -2.65
N VAL A 68 -2.09 -7.08 -3.85
CA VAL A 68 -3.39 -7.67 -4.17
C VAL A 68 -3.37 -8.31 -5.56
N ILE A 69 -3.24 -9.64 -5.55
CA ILE A 69 -4.05 -10.51 -6.40
C ILE A 69 -5.30 -10.76 -5.54
N TRP A 70 -6.50 -10.63 -6.13
CA TRP A 70 -7.84 -10.78 -5.54
C TRP A 70 -8.45 -9.55 -4.84
N MET A 71 -9.13 -8.72 -5.62
CA MET A 71 -10.59 -8.56 -5.53
C MET A 71 -11.04 -7.68 -6.70
N ARG A 72 -11.51 -8.35 -7.77
CA ARG A 72 -12.51 -7.74 -8.66
C ARG A 72 -13.78 -7.59 -7.82
N TYR A 73 -14.32 -6.38 -7.76
CA TYR A 73 -15.75 -6.15 -7.56
C TYR A 73 -16.27 -5.61 -8.90
#